data_AF-A0A6I8U8S6-F1
#
_entry.id   AF-A0A6I8U8S6-F1
#
_cell.length_a   1.000
_cell.length_b   1.000
_cell.length_c   1.000
_cell.angle_alpha   90.00
_cell.angle_beta   90.00
_cell.angle_gamma   90.00
#
_symmetry.space_group_name_H-M   'P 1'
#
loop_
_entity.id
_entity.type
_entity.pdbx_description
1 polymer ?
#
loop_
_entity_poly.entity_id
_entity_poly.type
_entity_poly.pdbx_seq_one_letter_code
_entity_poly.pdbx_strand_id
1 'polypeptide(L)'
;MKLIVSFLLLYVYLVSCSSPYHIPNVKANWHQAFDHCKYNGMELVSIANHVAYNQLTAQVAQELNCSRICAVWIGANDLANEGTFAWAATGLRVSFANWKSNQPDNKHGDLEED
;
A
#
# COMPACT_ATOMS: atom_id res chain seq x y z
N MET A 1 -22.38 -39.86 -26.82
CA MET A 1 -21.14 -39.80 -26.01
C MET A 1 -20.15 -38.83 -26.65
N LYS A 2 -20.16 -37.55 -26.22
CA LYS A 2 -19.05 -36.62 -26.41
C LYS A 2 -19.00 -35.74 -25.15
N LEU A 3 -18.03 -36.04 -24.28
CA LEU A 3 -17.75 -35.33 -23.04
C LEU A 3 -16.87 -34.12 -23.39
N ILE A 4 -17.46 -32.92 -23.46
CA ILE A 4 -16.74 -31.65 -23.54
C ILE A 4 -17.30 -30.73 -22.45
N VAL A 5 -17.07 -31.07 -21.18
CA VAL A 5 -17.48 -30.20 -20.05
C VAL A 5 -16.33 -29.94 -19.07
N SER A 6 -15.15 -30.56 -19.19
CA SER A 6 -14.17 -30.54 -18.10
C SER A 6 -12.79 -29.93 -18.40
N PHE A 7 -12.65 -29.10 -19.45
CA PHE A 7 -11.37 -28.40 -19.70
C PHE A 7 -11.42 -26.88 -19.50
N LEU A 8 -12.60 -26.26 -19.47
CA LEU A 8 -12.73 -24.83 -19.13
C LEU A 8 -12.78 -24.57 -17.62
N LEU A 9 -13.15 -25.56 -16.81
CA LEU A 9 -13.19 -25.41 -15.36
C LEU A 9 -11.79 -25.50 -14.73
N LEU A 10 -10.85 -26.25 -15.31
CA LEU A 10 -9.45 -26.32 -14.84
C LEU A 10 -8.67 -25.01 -15.02
N TYR A 11 -9.08 -24.15 -15.97
CA TYR A 11 -8.42 -22.86 -16.20
C TYR A 11 -8.75 -21.81 -15.13
N VAL A 12 -9.81 -22.04 -14.34
CA VAL A 12 -10.27 -21.14 -13.27
C VAL A 12 -9.64 -21.50 -11.93
N TYR A 13 -9.00 -22.67 -11.79
CA TYR A 13 -8.49 -23.17 -10.50
C TYR A 13 -7.08 -22.72 -10.11
N LEU A 14 -6.38 -21.95 -10.95
CA LEU A 14 -5.20 -21.22 -10.49
C LEU A 14 -5.62 -19.81 -10.09
N VAL A 15 -6.56 -19.71 -9.15
CA VAL A 15 -6.64 -18.54 -8.27
C VAL A 15 -5.38 -18.60 -7.42
N SER A 16 -4.25 -18.13 -7.97
CA SER A 16 -3.16 -17.72 -7.12
C SER A 16 -3.71 -16.51 -6.38
N CYS A 17 -3.79 -16.61 -5.06
CA CYS A 17 -4.01 -15.43 -4.24
C CYS A 17 -2.69 -14.65 -4.30
N SER A 18 -2.42 -13.98 -5.44
CA SER A 18 -1.39 -12.96 -5.47
C SER A 18 -1.87 -11.90 -4.49
N SER A 19 -1.13 -11.68 -3.41
CA SER A 19 -1.39 -10.56 -2.51
C SER A 19 -1.59 -9.30 -3.36
N PRO A 20 -2.63 -8.49 -3.12
CA PRO A 20 -2.80 -7.23 -3.86
C PRO A 20 -1.71 -6.22 -3.51
N TYR A 21 -0.84 -6.54 -2.55
CA TYR A 21 0.26 -5.69 -2.08
C TYR A 21 1.60 -6.28 -2.45
N HIS A 22 2.47 -5.44 -3.01
CA HIS A 22 3.90 -5.70 -3.14
C HIS A 22 4.64 -4.87 -2.08
N ILE A 23 5.37 -5.53 -1.18
CA ILE A 23 6.03 -4.88 -0.03
C ILE A 23 7.52 -5.24 -0.07
N PRO A 24 8.34 -4.49 -0.82
CA PRO A 24 9.77 -4.77 -0.91
C PRO A 24 10.45 -4.43 0.43
N ASN A 25 11.35 -5.29 0.91
CA ASN A 25 12.18 -5.01 2.08
C ASN A 25 13.40 -4.15 1.70
N VAL A 26 13.12 -2.91 1.25
CA VAL A 26 14.13 -1.94 0.81
C VAL A 26 13.90 -0.63 1.54
N LYS A 27 14.96 -0.05 2.09
CA LYS A 27 14.90 1.27 2.70
C LYS A 27 14.86 2.33 1.60
N ALA A 28 13.85 3.20 1.64
CA ALA A 28 13.64 4.28 0.68
C ALA A 28 12.99 5.49 1.40
N ASN A 29 13.15 6.68 0.83
CA ASN A 29 12.30 7.85 1.15
C ASN A 29 10.94 7.73 0.42
N TRP A 30 10.02 8.66 0.66
CA TRP A 30 8.69 8.60 0.07
C TRP A 30 8.72 8.64 -1.47
N HIS A 31 9.52 9.52 -2.06
CA HIS A 31 9.67 9.65 -3.52
C HIS A 31 10.22 8.39 -4.17
N GLN A 32 11.26 7.79 -3.59
CA GLN A 32 11.84 6.53 -4.06
C GLN A 32 10.82 5.39 -4.01
N ALA A 33 9.99 5.34 -2.97
CA ALA A 33 8.92 4.35 -2.88
C ALA A 33 7.82 4.58 -3.92
N PHE A 34 7.44 5.85 -4.14
CA PHE A 34 6.48 6.24 -5.18
C PHE A 34 6.98 5.86 -6.58
N ASP A 35 8.21 6.24 -6.92
CA ASP A 35 8.85 5.93 -8.20
C ASP A 35 9.02 4.43 -8.40
N HIS A 36 9.39 3.68 -7.35
CA HIS A 36 9.49 2.23 -7.43
C HIS A 36 8.14 1.58 -7.77
N CYS A 37 7.06 1.99 -7.11
CA CYS A 37 5.72 1.49 -7.45
C CYS A 37 5.36 1.85 -8.89
N LYS A 38 5.54 3.12 -9.29
CA LYS A 38 5.22 3.57 -10.66
C LYS A 38 6.02 2.84 -11.73
N TYR A 39 7.32 2.63 -11.51
CA TYR A 39 8.20 1.89 -12.42
C TYR A 39 7.71 0.44 -12.66
N ASN A 40 7.09 -0.17 -11.65
CA ASN A 40 6.52 -1.52 -11.74
C ASN A 40 5.06 -1.54 -12.22
N GLY A 41 4.51 -0.41 -12.68
CA GLY A 41 3.10 -0.31 -13.09
C GLY A 41 2.12 -0.40 -11.91
N MET A 42 2.58 -0.09 -10.71
CA MET A 42 1.82 -0.10 -9.46
C MET A 42 1.71 1.32 -8.88
N GLU A 43 0.99 1.45 -7.77
CA GLU A 43 0.84 2.72 -7.05
C GLU A 43 1.01 2.50 -5.55
N LEU A 44 1.49 3.52 -4.84
CA LEU A 44 1.46 3.49 -3.38
C LEU A 44 0.01 3.38 -2.90
N VAL A 45 -0.20 2.52 -1.90
CA VAL A 45 -1.54 2.15 -1.44
C VAL A 45 -2.31 3.34 -0.88
N SER A 46 -3.59 3.42 -1.25
CA SER A 46 -4.58 4.31 -0.64
C SER A 46 -5.47 3.52 0.32
N ILE A 47 -5.73 4.06 1.51
CA ILE A 47 -6.48 3.35 2.54
C ILE A 47 -7.86 3.99 2.69
N ALA A 48 -8.90 3.26 2.28
CA ALA A 48 -10.26 3.79 2.27
C ALA A 48 -10.98 3.69 3.63
N ASN A 49 -10.61 2.73 4.47
CA ASN A 49 -11.31 2.44 5.73
C ASN A 49 -10.50 1.49 6.64
N HIS A 50 -11.04 1.20 7.83
CA HIS A 50 -10.46 0.28 8.81
C HIS A 50 -10.27 -1.16 8.30
N VAL A 51 -11.13 -1.66 7.41
CA VAL A 51 -11.00 -3.02 6.86
C VAL A 51 -9.76 -3.10 5.97
N ALA A 52 -9.59 -2.14 5.05
CA ALA A 52 -8.41 -2.04 4.21
C ALA A 52 -7.12 -1.86 5.03
N TYR A 53 -7.16 -1.03 6.08
CA TYR A 53 -6.05 -0.85 7.01
C TYR A 53 -5.65 -2.17 7.71
N ASN A 54 -6.63 -2.92 8.24
CA ASN A 54 -6.36 -4.18 8.94
C ASN A 54 -5.81 -5.25 7.99
N GLN A 55 -6.30 -5.31 6.75
CA GLN A 55 -5.77 -6.21 5.73
C GLN A 55 -4.31 -5.87 5.37
N LEU A 56 -4.01 -4.59 5.14
CA LEU A 56 -2.65 -4.14 4.83
C LEU A 56 -1.68 -4.45 5.97
N THR A 57 -2.06 -4.15 7.22
CA THR A 57 -1.19 -4.37 8.39
C THR A 57 -0.93 -5.86 8.64
N ALA A 58 -1.91 -6.73 8.43
CA ALA A 58 -1.71 -8.19 8.48
C ALA A 58 -0.72 -8.65 7.40
N GLN A 59 -0.84 -8.16 6.17
CA GLN A 59 0.08 -8.49 5.08
C GLN A 59 1.51 -8.01 5.37
N VAL A 60 1.67 -6.76 5.82
CA VAL A 60 2.99 -6.20 6.19
C VAL A 60 3.66 -7.05 7.27
N ALA A 61 2.91 -7.46 8.31
CA ALA A 61 3.44 -8.30 9.37
C ALA A 61 3.91 -9.68 8.86
N GLN A 62 3.17 -10.27 7.92
CA GLN A 62 3.50 -11.54 7.30
C GLN A 62 4.74 -11.45 6.40
N GLU A 63 4.79 -10.46 5.49
CA GLU A 63 5.83 -10.34 4.46
C GLU A 63 7.19 -9.91 5.04
N LEU A 64 7.18 -8.98 5.99
CA LEU A 64 8.41 -8.43 6.56
C LEU A 64 8.91 -9.19 7.80
N ASN A 65 8.20 -10.24 8.24
CA ASN A 65 8.52 -11.02 9.44
C ASN A 65 8.84 -10.13 10.66
N CYS A 66 7.98 -9.16 10.90
CA CYS A 66 8.21 -8.05 11.84
C CYS A 66 8.26 -8.52 13.30
N SER A 67 9.44 -8.51 13.93
CA SER A 67 9.57 -8.87 15.36
C SER A 67 9.30 -7.71 16.33
N ARG A 68 9.26 -6.45 15.85
CA ARG A 68 9.02 -5.25 16.69
C ARG A 68 8.17 -4.17 16.02
N ILE A 69 8.75 -3.41 15.08
CA ILE A 69 8.09 -2.30 14.38
C ILE A 69 8.51 -2.37 12.92
N CYS A 70 7.51 -2.44 12.03
CA CYS A 70 7.70 -2.24 10.61
C CYS A 70 6.97 -0.96 10.20
N ALA A 71 7.69 -0.11 9.49
CA ALA A 71 7.13 1.06 8.84
C ALA A 71 7.23 0.84 7.33
N VAL A 72 6.16 1.18 6.63
CA VAL A 72 6.09 1.12 5.17
C VAL A 72 5.49 2.44 4.70
N TRP A 73 5.93 2.90 3.53
CA TRP A 73 5.33 4.07 2.90
C TRP A 73 3.96 3.74 2.32
N ILE A 74 3.04 4.69 2.44
CA ILE A 74 1.71 4.67 1.82
C ILE A 74 1.53 5.91 0.95
N GLY A 75 0.46 5.95 0.15
CA GLY A 75 0.29 7.01 -0.84
C GLY A 75 -0.16 8.37 -0.30
N ALA A 76 -0.45 8.51 1.01
CA ALA A 76 -0.86 9.78 1.60
C ALA A 76 0.35 10.72 1.70
N ASN A 77 0.18 11.95 1.23
CA ASN A 77 1.16 13.04 1.33
C ASN A 77 0.40 14.38 1.29
N ASP A 78 1.03 15.47 1.70
CA ASP A 78 0.52 16.84 1.59
C ASP A 78 1.48 17.78 0.84
N LEU A 79 2.36 17.22 0.01
CA LEU A 79 3.30 17.93 -0.87
C LEU A 79 2.66 19.08 -1.69
N ALA A 80 1.39 18.95 -2.06
CA ALA A 80 0.67 19.98 -2.80
C ALA A 80 0.24 21.17 -1.94
N ASN A 81 -0.11 20.92 -0.68
CA ASN A 81 -0.54 21.94 0.29
C ASN A 81 -0.45 21.38 1.71
N GLU A 82 0.57 21.82 2.45
CA GLU A 82 0.84 21.44 3.84
C GLU A 82 -0.44 21.44 4.71
N GLY A 83 -0.59 20.39 5.52
CA GLY A 83 -1.76 20.16 6.37
C GLY A 83 -2.99 19.64 5.61
N THR A 84 -2.90 19.44 4.29
CA THR A 84 -3.98 18.89 3.45
C THR A 84 -3.52 17.64 2.72
N PHE A 85 -3.61 16.50 3.42
CA PHE A 85 -3.23 15.21 2.85
C PHE A 85 -4.16 14.76 1.71
N ALA A 86 -3.55 14.26 0.64
CA ALA A 86 -4.19 13.62 -0.49
C ALA A 86 -3.51 12.28 -0.84
N TRP A 87 -4.25 11.37 -1.46
CA TRP A 87 -3.73 10.12 -1.96
C TRP A 87 -3.04 10.31 -3.31
N ALA A 88 -1.74 10.01 -3.42
CA ALA A 88 -0.96 10.19 -4.66
C ALA A 88 -1.55 9.45 -5.88
N ALA A 89 -2.19 8.31 -5.67
CA ALA A 89 -2.85 7.53 -6.72
C ALA A 89 -4.05 8.24 -7.36
N THR A 90 -4.83 8.99 -6.57
CA THR A 90 -6.13 9.53 -7.00
C THR A 90 -6.21 11.06 -6.98
N GLY A 91 -5.30 11.73 -6.28
CA GLY A 91 -5.38 13.15 -5.95
C GLY A 91 -6.51 13.50 -4.98
N LEU A 92 -7.29 12.51 -4.51
CA LEU A 92 -8.40 12.76 -3.59
C LEU A 92 -7.88 12.98 -2.18
N ARG A 93 -8.55 13.89 -1.47
CA ARG A 93 -8.28 14.17 -0.06
C ARG A 93 -8.37 12.89 0.78
N VAL A 94 -7.44 12.72 1.72
CA VAL A 94 -7.47 11.61 2.67
C VAL A 94 -8.75 11.69 3.51
N SER A 95 -9.61 10.68 3.34
CA SER A 95 -10.90 10.55 4.03
C SER A 95 -10.85 9.63 5.25
N PHE A 96 -9.86 8.73 5.30
CA PHE A 96 -9.60 7.83 6.40
C PHE A 96 -8.17 8.06 6.89
N ALA A 97 -8.03 8.33 8.19
CA ALA A 97 -6.73 8.45 8.83
C ALA A 97 -6.73 7.73 10.18
N ASN A 98 -5.64 7.03 10.46
CA ASN A 98 -5.41 6.33 11.72
C ASN A 98 -4.08 6.79 12.33
N TRP A 99 -4.00 8.10 12.56
CA TRP A 99 -2.80 8.74 13.10
C TRP A 99 -2.48 8.21 14.50
N LYS A 100 -1.19 8.04 14.80
CA LYS A 100 -0.74 7.82 16.18
C LYS A 100 -1.03 9.08 17.01
N SER A 101 -1.04 8.94 18.33
CA SER A 101 -1.17 10.11 19.21
C SER A 101 -0.11 11.16 18.89
N ASN A 102 -0.52 12.42 18.79
CA ASN A 102 0.29 13.58 18.39
C ASN A 102 0.79 13.56 16.93
N GLN A 103 0.11 12.88 16.01
CA GLN A 103 0.36 12.95 14.55
C GLN A 103 -0.82 13.62 13.83
N PRO A 104 -0.60 14.22 12.64
CA PRO A 104 0.67 14.40 11.95
C PRO A 104 1.49 15.56 12.55
N ASP A 105 2.76 15.32 12.90
CA ASP A 105 3.66 16.34 13.48
C ASP A 105 4.91 16.61 12.64
N ASN A 106 5.05 15.91 11.51
CA ASN A 106 6.22 15.92 10.63
C ASN A 106 7.55 15.90 11.42
N LYS A 107 7.67 15.06 12.45
CA LYS A 107 8.77 15.11 13.43
C LYS A 107 10.19 15.01 12.85
N HIS A 108 10.31 14.53 11.60
CA HIS A 108 11.58 14.44 10.86
C HIS A 108 11.67 15.43 9.68
N GLY A 109 10.64 16.25 9.45
CA GLY A 109 10.56 17.23 8.37
C GLY A 109 10.52 16.61 6.98
N ASP A 110 10.59 17.47 5.97
CA ASP A 110 10.63 17.14 4.54
C ASP A 110 11.77 16.18 4.16
N LEU A 111 12.75 15.90 5.04
CA LEU A 111 13.89 15.01 4.76
C LEU A 111 13.51 13.54 4.50
N GLU A 112 12.34 13.08 4.93
CA GLU A 112 11.81 11.77 4.53
C GLU A 112 10.94 11.84 3.25
N GLU A 113 10.54 13.05 2.89
CA GLU A 113 9.85 13.40 1.66
C GLU A 113 10.79 14.03 0.62
N ASP A 114 12.11 14.10 0.84
CA ASP A 114 13.13 14.58 -0.11
C ASP A 114 14.03 13.41 -0.58
#